data_AF-A0A2S3QR95-F1
#
_entry.id   AF-A0A2S3QR95-F1
#
_cell.length_a   1.000
_cell.length_b   1.000
_cell.length_c   1.000
_cell.angle_alpha   90.00
_cell.angle_beta   90.00
_cell.angle_gamma   90.00
#
_symmetry.space_group_name_H-M   'P 1'
#
loop_
_entity.id
_entity.type
_entity.pdbx_description
1 polymer ?
#
loop_
_entity_poly.entity_id
_entity_poly.type
_entity_poly.pdbx_seq_one_letter_code
_entity_poly.pdbx_strand_id
1 'polypeptide(L)'
;MIFEGSEKKAEIIVKDGLNLLEIPDTFWAQLVEKAKATILSSVKNDKLKAFLLSESSLFVWEDRMLIITCGQTTLIQAIDFFTSEYGKDSIKQLIFQRKNEYFSHMQHSTFMDDIKLLENKFNGTALRFGNIDDHHNYIYFLDQEYTPSADDHTYELLMYEISCEARKLLTDENVTKNQIRDLLKLDKILPGFELDDFVFNPYGYSLNAIKDDNYFTCHITPQEECPYISFETDIDMKEIASVLIDAMEPISYDFIEFCPNQDGTCGLNVNPGEYKAKTQVESFLKCGYIMYFSHFYKLRTNRLKPYKLL
;
A
#
# COMPACT_ATOMS: atom_id res chain seq x y z
N MET A 1 -22.05 -4.89 -3.29
CA MET A 1 -21.05 -5.91 -3.68
C MET A 1 -19.97 -5.87 -2.62
N ILE A 2 -19.58 -7.02 -2.04
CA ILE A 2 -18.54 -7.06 -1.01
C ILE A 2 -17.17 -6.96 -1.70
N PHE A 3 -16.30 -6.08 -1.22
CA PHE A 3 -14.96 -5.85 -1.75
C PHE A 3 -13.95 -5.79 -0.61
N GLU A 4 -12.79 -6.42 -0.78
CA GLU A 4 -11.70 -6.35 0.19
C GLU A 4 -10.77 -5.20 -0.17
N GLY A 5 -10.85 -4.09 0.54
CA GLY A 5 -9.93 -2.98 0.34
C GLY A 5 -8.53 -3.25 0.90
N SER A 6 -8.40 -4.15 1.89
CA SER A 6 -7.13 -4.48 2.52
C SER A 6 -6.10 -5.00 1.52
N GLU A 7 -4.89 -4.44 1.58
CA GLU A 7 -3.88 -4.63 0.55
C GLU A 7 -2.90 -5.77 0.84
N LYS A 8 -2.39 -6.32 -0.25
CA LYS A 8 -1.18 -7.13 -0.32
C LYS A 8 -0.13 -6.34 -1.09
N LYS A 9 1.13 -6.38 -0.66
CA LYS A 9 2.23 -5.63 -1.27
C LYS A 9 3.43 -6.52 -1.47
N ALA A 10 4.15 -6.31 -2.56
CA ALA A 10 5.43 -6.95 -2.81
C ALA A 10 6.40 -5.95 -3.40
N GLU A 11 7.53 -5.78 -2.73
CA GLU A 11 8.68 -5.06 -3.26
C GLU A 11 9.77 -6.06 -3.61
N ILE A 12 10.25 -6.01 -4.86
CA ILE A 12 11.35 -6.84 -5.34
C ILE A 12 12.48 -5.91 -5.74
N ILE A 13 13.59 -5.97 -5.00
CA ILE A 13 14.84 -5.29 -5.34
C ILE A 13 15.73 -6.30 -6.07
N VAL A 14 16.25 -5.92 -7.24
CA VAL A 14 17.11 -6.77 -8.07
C VAL A 14 18.59 -6.48 -7.86
N LYS A 15 19.43 -7.41 -8.29
CA LYS A 15 20.89 -7.25 -8.30
C LYS A 15 21.34 -6.43 -9.49
N ASP A 16 22.52 -5.83 -9.35
CA ASP A 16 23.19 -5.08 -10.42
C ASP A 16 23.25 -5.92 -11.71
N GLY A 17 23.01 -5.25 -12.85
CA GLY A 17 23.03 -5.88 -14.17
C GLY A 17 21.65 -6.26 -14.73
N LEU A 18 20.57 -6.12 -13.94
CA LEU A 18 19.19 -6.18 -14.44
C LEU A 18 18.54 -4.81 -14.27
N ASN A 19 18.31 -4.11 -15.39
CA ASN A 19 17.57 -2.84 -15.39
C ASN A 19 16.09 -3.11 -15.69
N LEU A 20 15.22 -2.89 -14.70
CA LEU A 20 13.80 -3.16 -14.84
C LEU A 20 13.07 -2.17 -15.76
N LEU A 21 13.61 -0.95 -15.95
CA LEU A 21 13.03 0.02 -16.90
C LEU A 21 13.20 -0.42 -18.37
N GLU A 22 14.23 -1.21 -18.66
CA GLU A 22 14.47 -1.77 -20.01
C GLU A 22 13.52 -2.94 -20.34
N ILE A 23 12.85 -3.51 -19.32
CA ILE A 23 11.88 -4.59 -19.52
C ILE A 23 10.64 -4.04 -20.27
N PRO A 24 10.19 -4.71 -21.35
CA PRO A 24 9.03 -4.30 -22.12
C PRO A 24 7.73 -4.30 -21.29
N ASP A 25 6.85 -3.34 -21.56
CA ASP A 25 5.57 -3.20 -20.84
C ASP A 25 4.64 -4.43 -21.00
N THR A 26 4.86 -5.26 -22.03
CA THR A 26 4.18 -6.55 -22.18
C THR A 26 4.49 -7.55 -21.07
N PHE A 27 5.71 -7.53 -20.52
CA PHE A 27 6.06 -8.36 -19.37
C PHE A 27 5.30 -7.90 -18.12
N TRP A 28 5.24 -6.59 -17.88
CA TRP A 28 4.51 -6.02 -16.74
C TRP A 28 3.00 -6.34 -16.82
N ALA A 29 2.41 -6.28 -18.01
CA ALA A 29 1.04 -6.72 -18.24
C ALA A 29 0.83 -8.21 -17.89
N GLN A 30 1.76 -9.09 -18.28
CA GLN A 30 1.70 -10.52 -17.93
C GLN A 30 1.84 -10.75 -16.42
N LEU A 31 2.77 -10.04 -15.77
CA LEU A 31 2.98 -10.11 -14.32
C LEU A 31 1.70 -9.70 -13.57
N VAL A 32 1.08 -8.60 -13.96
CA VAL A 32 -0.18 -8.10 -13.40
C VAL A 32 -1.32 -9.11 -13.63
N GLU A 33 -1.38 -9.74 -14.81
CA GLU A 33 -2.36 -10.80 -15.10
C GLU A 33 -2.22 -12.00 -14.14
N LYS A 34 -0.99 -12.36 -13.73
CA LYS A 34 -0.78 -13.42 -12.72
C LYS A 34 -1.35 -13.06 -11.34
N ALA A 35 -1.41 -11.77 -11.02
CA ALA A 35 -2.10 -11.31 -9.81
C ALA A 35 -3.64 -11.27 -9.97
N LYS A 36 -4.18 -11.60 -11.15
CA LYS A 36 -5.61 -11.44 -11.54
C LYS A 36 -6.05 -9.99 -11.61
N ALA A 37 -5.15 -9.10 -12.01
CA ALA A 37 -5.45 -7.70 -12.27
C ALA A 37 -5.20 -7.37 -13.75
N THR A 38 -5.55 -6.15 -14.15
CA THR A 38 -5.25 -5.60 -15.49
C THR A 38 -4.71 -4.18 -15.37
N ILE A 39 -3.91 -3.75 -16.34
CA ILE A 39 -3.43 -2.36 -16.42
C ILE A 39 -4.52 -1.52 -17.10
N LEU A 40 -4.95 -0.45 -16.44
CA LEU A 40 -5.94 0.51 -16.96
C LEU A 40 -5.26 1.63 -17.75
N SER A 41 -4.17 2.17 -17.18
CA SER A 41 -3.41 3.29 -17.72
C SER A 41 -2.00 3.28 -17.13
N SER A 42 -1.15 4.19 -17.61
CA SER A 42 0.22 4.30 -17.15
C SER A 42 0.76 5.70 -17.32
N VAL A 43 1.67 6.09 -16.43
CA VAL A 43 2.49 7.31 -16.50
C VAL A 43 3.96 6.92 -16.33
N LYS A 44 4.88 7.64 -16.97
CA LYS A 44 6.31 7.33 -16.90
C LYS A 44 7.21 8.54 -17.11
N ASN A 45 8.39 8.49 -16.51
CA ASN A 45 9.50 9.40 -16.77
C ASN A 45 10.81 8.59 -16.94
N ASP A 46 11.96 9.25 -16.91
CA ASP A 46 13.27 8.60 -17.10
C ASP A 46 13.72 7.70 -15.94
N LYS A 47 13.03 7.76 -14.79
CA LYS A 47 13.39 7.07 -13.53
C LYS A 47 12.38 6.04 -13.08
N LEU A 48 11.12 6.17 -13.51
CA LEU A 48 9.99 5.42 -12.97
C LEU A 48 8.90 5.20 -14.03
N LYS A 49 8.37 3.98 -14.08
CA LYS A 49 7.08 3.65 -14.73
C LYS A 49 6.05 3.34 -13.64
N ALA A 50 4.88 3.96 -13.72
CA ALA A 50 3.74 3.64 -12.87
C ALA A 50 2.57 3.15 -13.73
N PHE A 51 1.98 2.03 -13.32
CA PHE A 51 0.84 1.39 -13.97
C PHE A 51 -0.33 1.40 -13.00
N LEU A 52 -1.41 2.09 -13.38
CA LEU A 52 -2.66 2.07 -12.66
C LEU A 52 -3.39 0.77 -12.97
N LEU A 53 -3.75 -0.01 -11.95
CA LEU A 53 -4.35 -1.32 -12.10
C LEU A 53 -5.86 -1.28 -11.83
N SER A 54 -6.57 -2.28 -12.32
CA SER A 54 -7.97 -2.52 -11.95
C SER A 54 -8.16 -2.77 -10.45
N GLU A 55 -7.10 -3.21 -9.78
CA GLU A 55 -7.09 -3.61 -8.36
C GLU A 55 -5.82 -3.07 -7.67
N SER A 56 -5.58 -1.74 -7.73
CA SER A 56 -4.45 -0.96 -7.15
C SER A 56 -3.37 -0.51 -8.14
N SER A 57 -2.07 -0.82 -7.93
CA SER A 57 -0.94 -0.13 -8.58
C SER A 57 0.33 -0.98 -8.74
N LEU A 58 1.12 -0.71 -9.77
CA LEU A 58 2.48 -1.24 -9.98
C LEU A 58 3.44 -0.09 -10.31
N PHE A 59 4.56 -0.04 -9.61
CA PHE A 59 5.66 0.90 -9.83
C PHE A 59 6.94 0.14 -10.17
N VAL A 60 7.71 0.67 -11.13
CA VAL A 60 8.94 0.06 -11.63
C VAL A 60 10.02 1.13 -11.79
N TRP A 61 11.09 1.00 -11.01
CA TRP A 61 12.32 1.78 -11.12
C TRP A 61 13.39 0.97 -11.86
N GLU A 62 14.63 1.46 -11.92
CA GLU A 62 15.75 0.71 -12.51
C GLU A 62 16.08 -0.57 -11.71
N ASP A 63 16.06 -0.49 -10.38
CA ASP A 63 16.59 -1.49 -9.46
C ASP A 63 15.53 -2.19 -8.61
N ARG A 64 14.28 -1.72 -8.63
CA ARG A 64 13.19 -2.32 -7.87
C ARG A 64 11.83 -2.18 -8.54
N MET A 65 10.91 -3.05 -8.14
CA MET A 65 9.49 -2.91 -8.43
C MET A 65 8.68 -3.01 -7.15
N LEU A 66 7.57 -2.29 -7.11
CA LEU A 66 6.57 -2.35 -6.06
C LEU A 66 5.22 -2.66 -6.71
N ILE A 67 4.58 -3.74 -6.28
CA ILE A 67 3.22 -4.06 -6.68
C ILE A 67 2.31 -4.11 -5.45
N ILE A 68 1.22 -3.36 -5.52
CA ILE A 68 0.18 -3.30 -4.51
C ILE A 68 -1.07 -3.86 -5.14
N THR A 69 -1.77 -4.75 -4.44
CA THR A 69 -3.03 -5.32 -4.93
C THR A 69 -4.07 -5.42 -3.83
N CYS A 70 -5.34 -5.26 -4.18
CA CYS A 70 -6.48 -5.41 -3.26
C CYS A 70 -7.46 -6.49 -3.78
N GLY A 71 -8.65 -6.59 -3.19
CA GLY A 71 -9.68 -7.55 -3.59
C GLY A 71 -9.27 -9.00 -3.33
N GLN A 72 -9.57 -9.88 -4.30
CA GLN A 72 -9.25 -11.32 -4.25
C GLN A 72 -8.04 -11.65 -5.16
N THR A 73 -7.14 -10.69 -5.35
CA THR A 73 -5.93 -10.85 -6.16
C THR A 73 -4.98 -11.90 -5.57
N THR A 74 -4.20 -12.56 -6.44
CA THR A 74 -3.22 -13.59 -6.10
C THR A 74 -1.80 -13.07 -6.28
N LEU A 75 -1.43 -12.03 -5.52
CA LEU A 75 -0.13 -11.36 -5.65
C LEU A 75 1.08 -12.31 -5.60
N ILE A 76 1.00 -13.37 -4.79
CA ILE A 76 2.05 -14.40 -4.71
C ILE A 76 2.40 -15.03 -6.07
N GLN A 77 1.43 -15.15 -6.98
CA GLN A 77 1.63 -15.71 -8.32
C GLN A 77 2.40 -14.75 -9.23
N ALA A 78 2.30 -13.44 -9.00
CA ALA A 78 3.10 -12.45 -9.72
C ALA A 78 4.57 -12.51 -9.27
N ILE A 79 4.83 -12.67 -7.97
CA ILE A 79 6.19 -12.91 -7.44
C ILE A 79 6.77 -14.21 -8.02
N ASP A 80 5.97 -15.29 -8.05
CA ASP A 80 6.37 -16.58 -8.60
C ASP A 80 6.75 -16.49 -10.08
N PHE A 81 5.97 -15.75 -10.87
CA PHE A 81 6.23 -15.46 -12.28
C PHE A 81 7.51 -14.67 -12.48
N PHE A 82 7.70 -13.56 -11.77
CA PHE A 82 8.95 -12.77 -11.84
C PHE A 82 10.17 -13.64 -11.54
N THR A 83 10.09 -14.43 -10.47
CA THR A 83 11.16 -15.35 -10.05
C THR A 83 11.45 -16.44 -11.08
N SER A 84 10.45 -16.88 -11.83
CA SER A 84 10.60 -17.92 -12.85
C SER A 84 11.26 -17.39 -14.12
N GLU A 85 10.97 -16.13 -14.49
CA GLU A 85 11.50 -15.49 -15.71
C GLU A 85 12.92 -14.97 -15.52
N TYR A 86 13.24 -14.34 -14.37
CA TYR A 86 14.56 -13.75 -14.11
C TYR A 86 15.46 -14.62 -13.20
N GLY A 87 14.90 -15.66 -12.61
CA GLY A 87 15.60 -16.54 -11.67
C GLY A 87 15.73 -15.91 -10.28
N LYS A 88 15.63 -16.74 -9.24
CA LYS A 88 15.72 -16.29 -7.83
C LYS A 88 17.03 -15.56 -7.50
N ASP A 89 18.11 -15.89 -8.21
CA ASP A 89 19.43 -15.32 -7.94
C ASP A 89 19.57 -13.88 -8.45
N SER A 90 18.63 -13.40 -9.27
CA SER A 90 18.52 -11.99 -9.67
C SER A 90 17.94 -11.10 -8.58
N ILE A 91 17.25 -11.67 -7.59
CA ILE A 91 16.60 -10.93 -6.50
C ILE A 91 17.62 -10.69 -5.39
N LYS A 92 17.80 -9.42 -5.03
CA LYS A 92 18.65 -8.96 -3.93
C LYS A 92 17.89 -8.92 -2.62
N GLN A 93 16.62 -8.48 -2.67
CA GLN A 93 15.72 -8.45 -1.54
C GLN A 93 14.27 -8.58 -2.04
N LEU A 94 13.42 -9.24 -1.26
CA LEU A 94 11.98 -9.34 -1.48
C LEU A 94 11.31 -9.02 -0.15
N ILE A 95 10.42 -8.04 -0.15
CA ILE A 95 9.55 -7.72 1.00
C ILE A 95 8.12 -7.98 0.57
N PHE A 96 7.43 -8.87 1.29
CA PHE A 96 6.03 -9.20 1.06
C PHE A 96 5.21 -8.84 2.29
N GLN A 97 4.15 -8.05 2.09
CA GLN A 97 3.30 -7.56 3.16
C GLN A 97 1.84 -7.90 2.89
N ARG A 98 1.10 -8.26 3.95
CA ARG A 98 -0.36 -8.39 3.92
C ARG A 98 -0.95 -7.69 5.15
N LYS A 99 -1.82 -6.71 4.91
CA LYS A 99 -2.64 -6.12 5.98
C LYS A 99 -3.74 -7.11 6.38
N ASN A 100 -4.11 -7.16 7.66
CA ASN A 100 -5.21 -8.02 8.11
C ASN A 100 -6.53 -7.68 7.40
N GLU A 101 -7.18 -8.72 6.88
CA GLU A 101 -8.33 -8.65 5.98
C GLU A 101 -9.65 -8.55 6.74
N TYR A 102 -10.64 -7.87 6.15
CA TYR A 102 -12.01 -7.91 6.65
C TYR A 102 -12.71 -9.22 6.31
N PHE A 103 -12.41 -9.76 5.14
CA PHE A 103 -13.06 -10.92 4.55
C PHE A 103 -12.04 -12.01 4.23
N SER A 104 -11.22 -12.37 5.21
CA SER A 104 -10.18 -13.42 5.05
C SER A 104 -10.71 -14.75 4.52
N HIS A 105 -11.95 -15.11 4.86
CA HIS A 105 -12.64 -16.31 4.36
C HIS A 105 -12.96 -16.29 2.86
N MET A 106 -12.89 -15.12 2.20
CA MET A 106 -13.07 -14.99 0.74
C MET A 106 -11.74 -14.95 -0.01
N GLN A 107 -10.60 -14.87 0.69
CA GLN A 107 -9.30 -14.85 0.04
C GLN A 107 -8.91 -16.24 -0.46
N HIS A 108 -8.15 -16.28 -1.56
CA HIS A 108 -7.69 -17.55 -2.15
C HIS A 108 -6.63 -18.28 -1.30
N SER A 109 -5.93 -17.55 -0.43
CA SER A 109 -4.84 -18.07 0.40
C SER A 109 -4.72 -17.27 1.69
N THR A 110 -4.16 -17.89 2.73
CA THR A 110 -3.71 -17.20 3.93
C THR A 110 -2.28 -16.67 3.76
N PHE A 111 -1.84 -15.75 4.62
CA PHE A 111 -0.44 -15.29 4.63
C PHE A 111 0.55 -16.46 4.78
N MET A 112 0.20 -17.46 5.59
CA MET A 112 1.04 -18.65 5.78
C MET A 112 1.11 -19.55 4.55
N ASP A 113 0.05 -19.61 3.74
CA ASP A 113 0.08 -20.38 2.50
C ASP A 113 0.93 -19.69 1.43
N ASP A 114 0.90 -18.35 1.37
CA ASP A 114 1.76 -17.58 0.48
C ASP A 114 3.24 -17.72 0.88
N ILE A 115 3.57 -17.62 2.17
CA ILE A 115 4.96 -17.81 2.63
C ILE A 115 5.47 -19.20 2.31
N LYS A 116 4.67 -20.26 2.48
CA LYS A 116 5.11 -21.62 2.12
C LYS A 116 5.56 -21.71 0.66
N LEU A 117 4.93 -20.95 -0.24
CA LEU A 117 5.36 -20.89 -1.64
C LEU A 117 6.71 -20.16 -1.79
N LEU A 118 6.92 -19.07 -1.05
CA LEU A 118 8.20 -18.35 -1.02
C LEU A 118 9.32 -19.20 -0.42
N GLU A 119 9.06 -19.89 0.68
CA GLU A 119 10.04 -20.73 1.39
C GLU A 119 10.51 -21.95 0.60
N ASN A 120 9.79 -22.35 -0.45
CA ASN A 120 10.29 -23.35 -1.39
C ASN A 120 11.47 -22.84 -2.24
N LYS A 121 11.64 -21.52 -2.35
CA LYS A 121 12.64 -20.87 -3.22
C LYS A 121 13.65 -20.04 -2.44
N PHE A 122 13.21 -19.41 -1.35
CA PHE A 122 13.95 -18.42 -0.58
C PHE A 122 14.01 -18.78 0.90
N ASN A 123 14.99 -18.21 1.60
CA ASN A 123 15.04 -18.20 3.06
C ASN A 123 14.69 -16.78 3.53
N GLY A 124 13.78 -16.66 4.49
CA GLY A 124 13.33 -15.37 4.98
C GLY A 124 12.75 -15.44 6.38
N THR A 125 12.41 -14.27 6.91
CA THR A 125 11.79 -14.10 8.22
C THR A 125 10.37 -13.56 8.03
N ALA A 126 9.40 -14.21 8.65
CA ALA A 126 8.02 -13.74 8.75
C ALA A 126 7.74 -13.12 10.12
N LEU A 127 7.19 -11.91 10.16
CA LEU A 127 6.81 -11.20 11.40
C LEU A 127 5.36 -10.70 11.32
N ARG A 128 4.84 -10.36 12.50
CA ARG A 128 3.53 -9.70 12.67
C ARG A 128 3.72 -8.44 13.50
N PHE A 129 3.27 -7.32 12.98
CA PHE A 129 3.28 -6.01 13.63
C PHE A 129 1.86 -5.64 14.03
N GLY A 130 1.58 -5.57 15.33
CA GLY A 130 0.24 -5.31 15.89
C GLY A 130 -0.31 -6.50 16.69
N ASN A 131 -1.61 -6.50 17.00
CA ASN A 131 -2.28 -7.55 17.78
C ASN A 131 -3.17 -8.44 16.88
N ILE A 132 -3.26 -9.75 17.16
CA ILE A 132 -3.82 -10.73 16.22
C ILE A 132 -5.34 -10.61 16.14
N ASP A 133 -5.91 -10.14 17.24
CA ASP A 133 -7.30 -9.82 17.49
C ASP A 133 -7.63 -8.34 17.19
N ASP A 134 -6.71 -7.61 16.56
CA ASP A 134 -6.84 -6.18 16.25
C ASP A 134 -6.12 -5.83 14.93
N HIS A 135 -5.92 -4.55 14.65
CA HIS A 135 -5.10 -4.08 13.53
C HIS A 135 -3.68 -4.65 13.59
N HIS A 136 -3.25 -5.30 12.50
CA HIS A 136 -1.90 -5.79 12.33
C HIS A 136 -1.49 -5.96 10.87
N ASN A 137 -0.18 -5.93 10.64
CA ASN A 137 0.45 -6.24 9.37
C ASN A 137 1.30 -7.51 9.49
N TYR A 138 1.19 -8.36 8.49
CA TYR A 138 2.11 -9.45 8.27
C TYR A 138 3.18 -9.02 7.29
N ILE A 139 4.44 -9.31 7.61
CA ILE A 139 5.56 -9.08 6.70
C ILE A 139 6.41 -10.35 6.55
N TYR A 140 6.95 -10.58 5.37
CA TYR A 140 7.98 -11.57 5.08
C TYR A 140 9.09 -10.87 4.29
N PHE A 141 10.34 -11.04 4.71
CA PHE A 141 11.49 -10.50 3.99
C PHE A 141 12.63 -11.52 3.93
N LEU A 142 13.53 -11.40 2.96
CA LEU A 142 14.62 -12.36 2.80
C LEU A 142 15.71 -12.17 3.87
N ASP A 143 16.20 -13.30 4.37
CA ASP A 143 17.33 -13.39 5.32
C ASP A 143 18.66 -13.31 4.55
N GLN A 144 18.89 -12.19 3.88
CA GLN A 144 20.09 -11.91 3.09
C GLN A 144 20.70 -10.57 3.51
N GLU A 145 22.01 -10.42 3.32
CA GLU A 145 22.67 -9.13 3.51
C GLU A 145 22.12 -8.12 2.48
N TYR A 146 21.40 -7.14 2.99
CA TYR A 146 20.87 -6.03 2.22
C TYR A 146 20.99 -4.76 3.07
N THR A 147 21.36 -3.67 2.41
CA THR A 147 21.46 -2.35 3.04
C THR A 147 20.73 -1.38 2.11
N PRO A 148 19.58 -0.85 2.53
CA PRO A 148 18.88 0.17 1.76
C PRO A 148 19.68 1.48 1.70
N SER A 149 19.34 2.33 0.74
CA SER A 149 19.87 3.69 0.69
C SER A 149 19.41 4.48 1.92
N ALA A 150 20.21 5.45 2.37
CA ALA A 150 19.91 6.19 3.61
C ALA A 150 18.67 7.08 3.51
N ASP A 151 18.18 7.33 2.30
CA ASP A 151 17.01 8.11 1.93
C ASP A 151 15.83 7.24 1.45
N ASP A 152 15.97 5.91 1.51
CA ASP A 152 14.94 4.95 1.07
C ASP A 152 13.87 4.75 2.16
N HIS A 153 12.93 5.70 2.21
CA HIS A 153 11.79 5.66 3.12
C HIS A 153 10.54 5.18 2.40
N THR A 154 9.73 4.38 3.09
CA THR A 154 8.36 4.05 2.65
C THR A 154 7.40 4.41 3.77
N TYR A 155 6.36 5.16 3.42
CA TYR A 155 5.30 5.55 4.33
C TYR A 155 3.96 5.00 3.87
N GLU A 156 3.19 4.45 4.80
CA GLU A 156 1.81 4.05 4.56
C GLU A 156 0.86 4.68 5.57
N LEU A 157 -0.28 5.16 5.09
CA LEU A 157 -1.36 5.70 5.91
C LEU A 157 -2.66 5.02 5.50
N LEU A 158 -3.20 4.19 6.40
CA LEU A 158 -4.39 3.37 6.15
C LEU A 158 -5.55 3.89 7.00
N MET A 159 -6.64 4.33 6.40
CA MET A 159 -7.75 4.97 7.11
C MET A 159 -9.03 4.13 7.09
N TYR A 160 -9.76 4.22 8.20
CA TYR A 160 -10.95 3.42 8.47
C TYR A 160 -12.11 4.30 8.92
N GLU A 161 -13.30 3.96 8.42
CA GLU A 161 -14.54 4.65 8.79
C GLU A 161 -14.44 6.18 8.64
N ILE A 162 -14.28 6.63 7.40
CA ILE A 162 -14.29 8.05 7.02
C ILE A 162 -15.61 8.76 7.37
N SER A 163 -15.57 10.08 7.42
CA SER A 163 -16.75 10.92 7.71
C SER A 163 -17.88 10.73 6.69
N CYS A 164 -19.10 11.09 7.13
CA CYS A 164 -20.28 11.08 6.26
C CYS A 164 -20.11 12.02 5.06
N GLU A 165 -19.44 13.15 5.27
CA GLU A 165 -19.15 14.17 4.27
C GLU A 165 -18.22 13.62 3.18
N ALA A 166 -17.08 13.05 3.58
CA ALA A 166 -16.13 12.43 2.66
C ALA A 166 -16.78 11.26 1.91
N ARG A 167 -17.46 10.37 2.64
CA ARG A 167 -18.15 9.22 2.05
C ARG A 167 -19.17 9.65 1.01
N LYS A 168 -20.05 10.61 1.34
CA LYS A 168 -21.10 11.08 0.44
C LYS A 168 -20.54 11.57 -0.89
N LEU A 169 -19.42 12.28 -0.87
CA LEU A 169 -18.74 12.73 -2.09
C LEU A 169 -18.14 11.54 -2.86
N LEU A 170 -17.45 10.63 -2.17
CA LEU A 170 -16.77 9.48 -2.79
C LEU A 170 -17.72 8.40 -3.33
N THR A 171 -18.98 8.39 -2.86
CA THR A 171 -20.03 7.49 -3.35
C THR A 171 -21.02 8.17 -4.31
N ASP A 172 -20.80 9.44 -4.69
CA ASP A 172 -21.63 10.10 -5.70
C ASP A 172 -21.28 9.54 -7.09
N GLU A 173 -22.27 8.99 -7.79
CA GLU A 173 -22.11 8.43 -9.14
C GLU A 173 -21.59 9.46 -10.18
N ASN A 174 -21.74 10.76 -9.89
CA ASN A 174 -21.26 11.85 -10.73
C ASN A 174 -19.95 12.47 -10.22
N VAL A 175 -19.31 11.88 -9.21
CA VAL A 175 -18.06 12.40 -8.68
C VAL A 175 -17.00 12.46 -9.78
N THR A 176 -16.39 13.62 -9.92
CA THR A 176 -15.32 13.83 -10.89
C THR A 176 -13.96 13.65 -10.23
N LYS A 177 -12.96 13.30 -11.04
CA LYS A 177 -11.54 13.29 -10.64
C LYS A 177 -11.16 14.55 -9.88
N ASN A 178 -11.48 15.73 -10.44
CA ASN A 178 -11.14 17.03 -9.84
C ASN A 178 -11.74 17.19 -8.43
N GLN A 179 -12.98 16.77 -8.19
CA GLN A 179 -13.58 16.85 -6.85
C GLN A 179 -12.85 15.99 -5.83
N ILE A 180 -12.37 14.80 -6.22
CA ILE A 180 -11.59 13.92 -5.34
C ILE A 180 -10.20 14.52 -5.10
N ARG A 181 -9.57 15.07 -6.14
CA ARG A 181 -8.28 15.76 -6.02
C ARG A 181 -8.38 16.99 -5.09
N ASP A 182 -9.48 17.73 -5.17
CA ASP A 182 -9.78 18.89 -4.31
C ASP A 182 -10.01 18.45 -2.85
N LEU A 183 -10.76 17.36 -2.64
CA LEU A 183 -10.97 16.78 -1.30
C LEU A 183 -9.62 16.44 -0.65
N LEU A 184 -8.76 15.71 -1.37
CA LEU A 184 -7.44 15.29 -0.91
C LEU A 184 -6.41 16.43 -0.89
N LYS A 185 -6.74 17.60 -1.46
CA LYS A 185 -5.86 18.75 -1.63
C LYS A 185 -4.55 18.39 -2.36
N LEU A 186 -4.66 17.59 -3.42
CA LEU A 186 -3.49 17.05 -4.13
C LEU A 186 -2.55 18.14 -4.69
N ASP A 187 -3.09 19.27 -5.16
CA ASP A 187 -2.29 20.39 -5.65
C ASP A 187 -1.34 20.97 -4.58
N LYS A 188 -1.72 20.83 -3.29
CA LYS A 188 -0.91 21.27 -2.17
C LYS A 188 0.14 20.23 -1.77
N ILE A 189 -0.24 18.95 -1.74
CA ILE A 189 0.61 17.89 -1.18
C ILE A 189 1.53 17.25 -2.23
N LEU A 190 1.19 17.33 -3.53
CA LEU A 190 1.96 16.76 -4.64
C LEU A 190 2.39 17.82 -5.69
N PRO A 191 3.07 18.91 -5.30
CA PRO A 191 3.45 19.96 -6.24
C PRO A 191 4.43 19.45 -7.31
N GLY A 192 3.98 19.48 -8.56
CA GLY A 192 4.78 19.09 -9.73
C GLY A 192 4.81 17.58 -10.01
N PHE A 193 3.97 16.79 -9.33
CA PHE A 193 3.76 15.39 -9.70
C PHE A 193 2.86 15.29 -10.94
N GLU A 194 3.17 14.31 -11.79
CA GLU A 194 2.27 13.89 -12.86
C GLU A 194 1.28 12.87 -12.31
N LEU A 195 -0.02 13.12 -12.50
CA LEU A 195 -1.11 12.32 -11.92
C LEU A 195 -1.80 11.45 -12.98
N ASP A 196 -1.95 10.16 -12.69
CA ASP A 196 -2.78 9.21 -13.41
C ASP A 196 -3.81 8.58 -12.45
N ASP A 197 -5.06 9.03 -12.54
CA ASP A 197 -6.15 8.59 -11.66
C ASP A 197 -7.31 7.96 -12.42
N PHE A 198 -8.14 7.22 -11.69
CA PHE A 198 -9.32 6.55 -12.22
C PHE A 198 -10.44 6.53 -11.19
N VAL A 199 -11.65 6.88 -11.63
CA VAL A 199 -12.88 6.77 -10.84
C VAL A 199 -13.63 5.52 -11.31
N PHE A 200 -13.83 4.58 -10.40
CA PHE A 200 -14.52 3.33 -10.67
C PHE A 200 -16.05 3.49 -10.60
N ASN A 201 -16.77 2.61 -11.30
CA ASN A 201 -18.22 2.55 -11.28
C ASN A 201 -18.68 1.28 -10.55
N PRO A 202 -19.60 1.35 -9.57
CA PRO A 202 -20.38 2.53 -9.16
C PRO A 202 -19.65 3.56 -8.29
N TYR A 203 -18.56 3.16 -7.62
CA TYR A 203 -17.71 4.04 -6.83
C TYR A 203 -16.36 3.37 -6.56
N GLY A 204 -15.39 4.17 -6.13
CA GLY A 204 -14.00 3.78 -5.91
C GLY A 204 -13.06 4.71 -6.64
N TYR A 205 -11.84 4.86 -6.15
CA TYR A 205 -10.83 5.72 -6.78
C TYR A 205 -9.43 5.14 -6.61
N SER A 206 -8.63 5.23 -7.66
CA SER A 206 -7.21 4.88 -7.64
C SER A 206 -6.41 6.02 -8.27
N LEU A 207 -5.23 6.31 -7.73
CA LEU A 207 -4.32 7.33 -8.23
C LEU A 207 -2.90 6.84 -8.13
N ASN A 208 -2.14 7.01 -9.20
CA ASN A 208 -0.69 7.04 -9.19
C ASN A 208 -0.20 8.44 -9.51
N ALA A 209 0.83 8.86 -8.79
CA ALA A 209 1.49 10.13 -8.98
C ALA A 209 3.00 9.90 -8.99
N ILE A 210 3.71 10.47 -9.97
CA ILE A 210 5.16 10.34 -10.06
C ILE A 210 5.85 11.70 -10.22
N LYS A 211 7.05 11.83 -9.65
CA LYS A 211 7.94 12.98 -9.85
C LYS A 211 9.39 12.58 -9.62
N ASP A 212 10.22 12.74 -10.64
CA ASP A 212 11.58 12.20 -10.63
C ASP A 212 11.55 10.71 -10.28
N ASP A 213 12.26 10.27 -9.24
CA ASP A 213 12.22 8.92 -8.70
C ASP A 213 11.18 8.70 -7.59
N ASN A 214 10.42 9.73 -7.20
CA ASN A 214 9.43 9.67 -6.13
C ASN A 214 8.06 9.23 -6.64
N TYR A 215 7.28 8.57 -5.78
CA TYR A 215 5.92 8.14 -6.06
C TYR A 215 4.95 8.47 -4.93
N PHE A 216 3.69 8.63 -5.30
CA PHE A 216 2.57 8.63 -4.36
C PHE A 216 1.42 7.84 -4.98
N THR A 217 0.77 7.00 -4.18
CA THR A 217 -0.40 6.26 -4.61
C THR A 217 -1.51 6.31 -3.58
N CYS A 218 -2.76 6.23 -4.05
CA CYS A 218 -3.93 6.21 -3.21
C CYS A 218 -4.98 5.25 -3.76
N HIS A 219 -5.53 4.40 -2.90
CA HIS A 219 -6.64 3.51 -3.24
C HIS A 219 -7.80 3.73 -2.26
N ILE A 220 -8.98 4.06 -2.80
CA ILE A 220 -10.17 4.42 -2.02
C ILE A 220 -11.28 3.41 -2.28
N THR A 221 -11.65 2.70 -1.22
CA THR A 221 -12.84 1.85 -1.12
C THR A 221 -13.85 2.54 -0.18
N PRO A 222 -14.80 3.35 -0.69
CA PRO A 222 -15.64 4.22 0.15
C PRO A 222 -16.88 3.53 0.76
N GLN A 223 -17.10 2.24 0.47
CA GLN A 223 -18.24 1.43 0.92
C GLN A 223 -18.46 1.57 2.43
N GLU A 224 -19.71 1.76 2.86
CA GLU A 224 -20.03 1.87 4.29
C GLU A 224 -19.77 0.57 5.05
N GLU A 225 -19.94 -0.59 4.40
CA GLU A 225 -19.74 -1.90 5.01
C GLU A 225 -18.29 -2.18 5.38
N CYS A 226 -17.36 -1.66 4.58
CA CYS A 226 -15.94 -2.00 4.63
C CYS A 226 -15.07 -0.85 4.09
N PRO A 227 -15.18 0.37 4.68
CA PRO A 227 -14.45 1.51 4.17
C PRO A 227 -12.96 1.30 4.43
N TYR A 228 -12.17 1.39 3.36
CA TYR A 228 -10.73 1.24 3.41
C TYR A 228 -10.09 2.23 2.46
N ILE A 229 -9.21 3.07 2.99
CA ILE A 229 -8.41 4.00 2.20
C ILE A 229 -6.96 3.76 2.53
N SER A 230 -6.13 3.63 1.51
CA SER A 230 -4.68 3.56 1.64
C SER A 230 -4.04 4.71 0.91
N PHE A 231 -2.97 5.22 1.52
CA PHE A 231 -1.99 6.09 0.89
C PHE A 231 -0.63 5.46 1.10
N GLU A 232 0.21 5.47 0.07
CA GLU A 232 1.59 5.02 0.16
C GLU A 232 2.51 5.91 -0.68
N THR A 233 3.70 6.19 -0.17
CA THR A 233 4.65 7.09 -0.80
C THR A 233 6.05 6.98 -0.19
N ASP A 234 7.06 7.47 -0.93
CA ASP A 234 8.42 7.71 -0.46
C ASP A 234 8.70 9.19 -0.09
N ILE A 235 7.77 10.11 -0.32
CA ILE A 235 7.86 11.47 0.23
C ILE A 235 7.44 11.50 1.70
N ASP A 236 7.91 12.48 2.47
CA ASP A 236 7.66 12.54 3.92
C ASP A 236 6.16 12.66 4.25
N MET A 237 5.52 11.53 4.54
CA MET A 237 4.12 11.45 4.93
C MET A 237 3.83 12.24 6.20
N LYS A 238 4.83 12.49 7.05
CA LYS A 238 4.65 13.26 8.30
C LYS A 238 4.28 14.71 8.01
N GLU A 239 4.69 15.26 6.85
CA GLU A 239 4.35 16.62 6.44
C GLU A 239 2.91 16.73 5.89
N ILE A 240 2.37 15.65 5.32
CA ILE A 240 1.10 15.66 4.58
C ILE A 240 -0.03 14.89 5.27
N ALA A 241 0.26 14.01 6.23
CA ALA A 241 -0.73 13.15 6.89
C ALA A 241 -1.86 13.95 7.53
N SER A 242 -1.57 15.07 8.19
CA SER A 242 -2.59 15.94 8.78
C SER A 242 -3.61 16.42 7.75
N VAL A 243 -3.15 16.76 6.53
CA VAL A 243 -4.01 17.21 5.45
C VAL A 243 -4.96 16.11 4.98
N LEU A 244 -4.44 14.89 4.84
CA LEU A 244 -5.22 13.71 4.42
C LEU A 244 -6.21 13.27 5.51
N ILE A 245 -5.77 13.27 6.77
CA ILE A 245 -6.60 12.91 7.92
C ILE A 245 -7.74 13.94 8.09
N ASP A 246 -7.45 15.23 7.93
CA ASP A 246 -8.49 16.28 7.96
C ASP A 246 -9.47 16.17 6.78
N ALA A 247 -9.02 15.69 5.62
CA ALA A 247 -9.89 15.51 4.46
C ALA A 247 -10.88 14.35 4.64
N MET A 248 -10.44 13.27 5.27
CA MET A 248 -11.21 12.02 5.40
C MET A 248 -11.92 11.89 6.75
N GLU A 249 -11.42 12.58 7.77
CA GLU A 249 -11.85 12.53 9.17
C GLU A 249 -12.16 11.09 9.66
N PRO A 250 -11.21 10.13 9.52
CA PRO A 250 -11.47 8.74 9.87
C PRO A 250 -11.66 8.54 11.37
N ILE A 251 -12.44 7.53 11.77
CA ILE A 251 -12.54 7.14 13.18
C ILE A 251 -11.25 6.50 13.69
N SER A 252 -10.53 5.79 12.83
CA SER A 252 -9.22 5.21 13.14
C SER A 252 -8.34 5.14 11.91
N TYR A 253 -7.04 5.07 12.12
CA TYR A 253 -6.07 4.86 11.04
C TYR A 253 -4.83 4.12 11.55
N ASP A 254 -4.14 3.47 10.63
CA ASP A 254 -2.83 2.88 10.84
C ASP A 254 -1.77 3.73 10.13
N PHE A 255 -0.61 3.86 10.75
CA PHE A 255 0.58 4.47 10.13
C PHE A 255 1.74 3.47 10.18
N ILE A 256 2.36 3.26 9.02
CA ILE A 256 3.51 2.37 8.83
C ILE A 256 4.65 3.18 8.23
N GLU A 257 5.87 2.95 8.73
CA GLU A 257 7.09 3.53 8.16
C GLU A 257 8.16 2.44 8.07
N PHE A 258 8.74 2.28 6.89
CA PHE A 258 10.02 1.61 6.69
C PHE A 258 11.09 2.69 6.59
N CYS A 259 12.07 2.66 7.49
CA CYS A 259 13.12 3.67 7.58
C CYS A 259 14.49 2.97 7.67
N PRO A 260 15.50 3.39 6.89
CA PRO A 260 16.84 2.80 6.90
C PRO A 260 17.69 3.29 8.09
N ASN A 261 17.33 4.45 8.67
CA ASN A 261 18.12 5.12 9.69
C ASN A 261 17.60 4.86 11.11
N GLN A 262 18.52 4.62 12.06
CA GLN A 262 18.21 4.45 13.48
C GLN A 262 18.31 5.78 14.26
N ASP A 263 17.81 6.86 13.67
CA ASP A 263 17.89 8.20 14.26
C ASP A 263 16.79 8.47 15.34
N GLY A 264 15.90 7.51 15.55
CA GLY A 264 14.82 7.58 16.53
C GLY A 264 13.62 8.41 16.09
N THR A 265 13.54 8.79 14.80
CA THR A 265 12.43 9.58 14.25
C THR A 265 11.34 8.72 13.60
N CYS A 266 11.58 7.41 13.47
CA CYS A 266 10.65 6.45 12.88
C CYS A 266 9.34 6.43 13.68
N GLY A 267 8.20 6.56 13.00
CA GLY A 267 6.88 6.50 13.62
C GLY A 267 6.41 7.75 14.36
N LEU A 268 7.21 8.83 14.39
CA LEU A 268 6.89 10.04 15.15
C LEU A 268 6.08 11.07 14.34
N ASN A 269 5.39 11.96 15.07
CA ASN A 269 4.72 13.16 14.55
C ASN A 269 3.51 12.95 13.61
N VAL A 270 2.90 11.76 13.61
CA VAL A 270 1.73 11.44 12.76
C VAL A 270 0.41 11.42 13.55
N ASN A 271 0.38 12.06 14.73
CA ASN A 271 -0.81 12.07 15.60
C ASN A 271 -1.45 13.46 15.68
N PRO A 272 -2.59 13.70 15.01
CA PRO A 272 -3.42 14.87 15.27
C PRO A 272 -4.02 14.74 16.68
N GLY A 273 -3.96 15.83 17.47
CA GLY A 273 -4.15 15.79 18.93
C GLY A 273 -5.47 15.22 19.48
N GLU A 274 -6.47 14.92 18.64
CA GLU A 274 -7.71 14.24 19.05
C GLU A 274 -7.63 12.70 19.00
N TYR A 275 -6.66 12.13 18.29
CA TYR A 275 -6.49 10.68 18.18
C TYR A 275 -5.60 10.13 19.29
N LYS A 276 -5.93 8.92 19.74
CA LYS A 276 -5.17 8.19 20.76
C LYS A 276 -4.47 7.00 20.12
N ALA A 277 -3.19 6.83 20.41
CA ALA A 277 -2.46 5.62 20.08
C ALA A 277 -3.04 4.44 20.88
N LYS A 278 -3.37 3.34 20.19
CA LYS A 278 -3.84 2.08 20.80
C LYS A 278 -2.76 1.01 20.75
N THR A 279 -1.98 0.96 19.68
CA THR A 279 -0.90 -0.02 19.49
C THR A 279 0.24 0.64 18.73
N GLN A 280 1.47 0.36 19.17
CA GLN A 280 2.70 0.82 18.53
C GLN A 280 3.70 -0.35 18.60
N VAL A 281 4.31 -0.68 17.48
CA VAL A 281 5.29 -1.76 17.36
C VAL A 281 6.43 -1.25 16.50
N GLU A 282 7.65 -1.42 16.99
CA GLU A 282 8.88 -1.08 16.27
C GLU A 282 9.79 -2.30 16.26
N SER A 283 10.44 -2.56 15.13
CA SER A 283 11.49 -3.58 15.07
C SER A 283 12.52 -3.27 14.00
N PHE A 284 13.78 -3.53 14.31
CA PHE A 284 14.84 -3.60 13.31
C PHE A 284 14.76 -4.93 12.56
N LEU A 285 14.58 -4.85 11.25
CA LEU A 285 14.50 -5.99 10.35
C LEU A 285 15.91 -6.33 9.84
N LYS A 286 16.20 -7.62 9.65
CA LYS A 286 17.51 -8.02 9.09
C LYS A 286 17.73 -7.53 7.65
N CYS A 287 16.66 -7.15 6.96
CA CYS A 287 16.73 -6.46 5.66
C CYS A 287 17.14 -4.97 5.79
N GLY A 288 17.68 -4.52 6.91
CA GLY A 288 18.31 -3.20 7.02
C GLY A 288 17.35 -2.05 7.34
N TYR A 289 16.04 -2.26 7.30
CA TYR A 289 15.04 -1.27 7.72
C TYR A 289 14.67 -1.42 9.20
N ILE A 290 14.31 -0.32 9.85
CA ILE A 290 13.37 -0.30 10.96
C ILE A 290 11.97 -0.23 10.36
N MET A 291 11.10 -1.16 10.75
CA MET A 291 9.66 -1.02 10.51
C MET A 291 8.98 -0.52 11.77
N TYR A 292 8.18 0.53 11.61
CA TYR A 292 7.28 1.03 12.64
C TYR A 292 5.84 0.81 12.19
N PHE A 293 5.00 0.34 13.10
CA PHE A 293 3.56 0.23 12.92
C PHE A 293 2.85 0.89 14.10
N SER A 294 1.84 1.69 13.81
CA SER A 294 0.99 2.29 14.83
C SER A 294 -0.47 2.31 14.41
N HIS A 295 -1.34 2.15 15.38
CA HIS A 295 -2.79 2.23 15.22
C HIS A 295 -3.36 3.31 16.15
N PHE A 296 -4.11 4.24 15.57
CA PHE A 296 -4.71 5.39 16.24
C PHE A 296 -6.23 5.38 16.09
N TYR A 297 -6.95 5.92 17.08
CA TYR A 297 -8.41 6.01 17.05
C TYR A 297 -8.96 7.22 17.79
N LYS A 298 -10.16 7.68 17.39
CA LYS A 298 -11.00 8.64 18.14
C LYS A 298 -11.96 7.90 19.07
N LEU A 299 -12.23 8.51 20.21
CA LEU A 299 -13.28 8.02 21.11
C LEU A 299 -14.66 8.29 20.50
N ARG A 300 -15.46 7.23 20.32
CA ARG A 300 -16.88 7.40 19.95
C ARG A 300 -17.67 7.89 21.13
N THR A 301 -18.41 8.97 20.92
CA THR A 301 -19.34 9.53 21.90
C THR A 301 -20.70 8.83 21.88
N ASN A 302 -21.06 8.22 20.75
CA ASN A 302 -22.35 7.56 20.52
C ASN A 302 -22.19 6.05 20.37
N ARG A 303 -23.23 5.30 20.77
CA ARG A 303 -23.33 3.86 20.49
C ARG A 303 -23.62 3.63 19.02
N LEU A 304 -22.96 2.64 18.42
CA LEU A 304 -23.28 2.17 17.08
C LEU A 304 -24.65 1.51 17.05
N LYS A 305 -25.35 1.67 15.92
CA LYS A 305 -26.53 0.87 15.61
C LYS A 305 -26.08 -0.45 14.96
N PRO A 306 -26.81 -1.55 15.16
CA PRO A 306 -26.55 -2.77 14.41
C PRO A 306 -26.59 -2.50 12.90
N TYR A 307 -25.60 -3.03 12.17
CA TYR A 307 -25.63 -3.02 10.70
C TYR A 307 -26.53 -4.16 10.21
N LYS A 308 -27.46 -3.87 9.31
CA LYS A 308 -28.41 -4.86 8.79
C LYS A 308 -27.75 -5.60 7.62
N LEU A 309 -27.47 -6.90 7.79
CA LEU A 309 -26.86 -7.74 6.76
C LEU A 309 -27.89 -8.33 5.77
N LEU A 310 -29.12 -8.59 6.23
CA LEU A 310 -30.24 -9.17 5.48
C LEU A 310 -31.57 -8.60 6.00
#